data_AF-A0A9R1BX70-F1
#
_entry.id   AF-A0A9R1BX70-F1
#
_cell.length_a   1.000
_cell.length_b   1.000
_cell.length_c   1.000
_cell.angle_alpha   90.00
_cell.angle_beta   90.00
_cell.angle_gamma   90.00
#
_symmetry.space_group_name_H-M   'P 1'
#
loop_
_entity.id
_entity.type
_entity.pdbx_description
1 polymer ?
#
loop_
_entity_poly.entity_id
_entity_poly.type
_entity_poly.pdbx_seq_one_letter_code
_entity_poly.pdbx_strand_id
1 'polypeptide(L)'
;MKILYSLRRFYHVETLFNGTFILAGRDQETTSFAWWAGNARLINLSGKLLGAHVAHAGLIVFWDGAMNLFDVAHFIPENPMYEQGLILLPHLATLGFGGIYHALLGPETLEESFPFFGYVWKDRDKMTTILGIHLILLGLGAFLLVLKALYFGGVYDTWAPGGEM
;
A
#
# COMPACT_ATOMS: atom_id res chain seq x y z
N MET A 1 49.70 -17.27 -14.33
CA MET A 1 48.33 -17.06 -13.81
C MET A 1 48.06 -15.56 -13.77
N LYS A 2 47.26 -15.01 -14.70
CA LYS A 2 46.88 -13.59 -14.72
C LYS A 2 45.42 -13.49 -14.25
N ILE A 3 45.19 -12.79 -13.16
CA ILE A 3 43.85 -12.53 -12.62
C ILE A 3 43.24 -11.39 -13.43
N LEU A 4 42.18 -11.67 -14.18
CA LEU A 4 41.38 -10.68 -14.90
C LEU A 4 40.39 -10.04 -13.92
N TYR A 5 40.71 -8.86 -13.39
CA TYR A 5 39.70 -7.99 -12.80
C TYR A 5 38.94 -7.29 -13.93
N SER A 6 37.67 -7.66 -14.10
CA SER A 6 36.74 -6.95 -14.97
C SER A 6 36.46 -5.57 -14.38
N LEU A 7 36.98 -4.51 -15.02
CA LEU A 7 36.62 -3.13 -14.73
C LEU A 7 35.17 -2.94 -15.18
N ARG A 8 34.20 -3.04 -14.26
CA ARG A 8 32.80 -2.67 -14.51
C ARG A 8 32.77 -1.17 -14.79
N ARG A 9 32.89 -0.80 -16.07
CA ARG A 9 32.80 0.56 -16.56
C ARG A 9 31.36 1.04 -16.31
N PHE A 10 31.14 1.81 -15.26
CA PHE A 10 29.91 2.56 -15.08
C PHE A 10 29.84 3.59 -16.21
N TYR A 11 29.01 3.34 -17.22
CA TYR A 11 28.69 4.36 -18.21
C TYR A 11 27.84 5.44 -17.53
N HIS A 12 28.20 6.71 -17.71
CA HIS A 12 27.33 7.83 -17.41
C HIS A 12 26.17 7.76 -18.42
N VAL A 13 25.02 7.25 -18.00
CA VAL A 13 23.80 7.32 -18.81
C VAL A 13 23.33 8.77 -18.73
N GLU A 14 23.69 9.57 -19.74
CA GLU A 14 23.14 10.90 -19.95
C GLU A 14 21.61 10.79 -20.07
N THR A 15 20.88 11.26 -19.06
CA THR A 15 19.43 11.47 -19.18
C THR A 15 19.19 12.70 -20.04
N LEU A 16 18.19 12.66 -20.92
CA LEU A 16 17.76 13.72 -21.87
C LEU A 16 17.42 15.11 -21.25
N PHE A 17 17.62 15.29 -19.95
CA PHE A 17 17.36 16.52 -19.20
C PHE A 17 18.62 17.38 -19.02
N ASN A 18 19.43 17.54 -20.06
CA ASN A 18 20.59 18.42 -19.99
C ASN A 18 20.17 19.87 -20.35
N GLY A 19 19.98 20.72 -19.34
CA GLY A 19 20.54 22.08 -19.44
C GLY A 19 19.64 23.33 -19.27
N THR A 20 18.31 23.29 -19.29
CA THR A 20 17.51 24.55 -19.28
C THR A 20 16.53 24.73 -18.13
N PHE A 21 16.28 23.71 -17.31
CA PHE A 21 15.35 23.81 -16.18
C PHE A 21 15.96 23.26 -14.90
N ILE A 22 16.66 24.12 -14.16
CA ILE A 22 17.23 23.79 -12.85
C ILE A 22 16.09 23.84 -11.82
N LEU A 23 15.45 22.68 -11.59
CA LEU A 23 14.63 22.48 -10.40
C LEU A 23 15.53 21.95 -9.28
N ALA A 24 15.94 22.85 -8.38
CA ALA A 24 16.77 22.53 -7.22
C ALA A 24 16.22 21.29 -6.47
N GLY A 25 17.10 20.32 -6.21
CA GLY A 25 16.76 19.09 -5.48
C GLY A 25 16.10 17.99 -6.33
N ARG A 26 16.13 18.10 -7.67
CA ARG A 26 15.60 17.06 -8.59
C ARG A 26 16.62 16.52 -9.60
N ASP A 27 17.85 17.01 -9.57
CA ASP A 27 18.94 16.57 -10.42
C ASP A 27 20.04 15.87 -9.60
N GLN A 28 20.94 15.17 -10.29
CA GLN A 28 22.01 14.40 -9.64
C GLN A 28 23.09 15.32 -9.06
N GLU A 29 23.35 16.47 -9.68
CA GLU A 29 24.42 17.40 -9.28
C GLU A 29 24.09 18.06 -7.93
N THR A 30 22.81 18.34 -7.67
CA THR A 30 22.35 18.97 -6.42
C THR A 30 22.04 17.98 -5.29
N THR A 31 21.76 16.71 -5.61
CA THR A 31 21.32 15.71 -4.61
C THR A 31 22.25 14.52 -4.41
N SER A 32 23.27 14.36 -5.26
CA SER A 32 24.16 13.19 -5.32
C SER A 32 23.46 11.86 -5.61
N PHE A 33 22.16 11.85 -5.91
CA PHE A 33 21.40 10.66 -6.28
C PHE A 33 21.15 10.66 -7.79
N ALA A 34 21.51 9.57 -8.46
CA ALA A 34 21.16 9.33 -9.86
C ALA A 34 19.66 9.08 -10.04
N TRP A 35 19.16 9.20 -11.28
CA TRP A 35 17.72 9.14 -11.59
C TRP A 35 17.03 7.84 -11.15
N TRP A 36 17.70 6.69 -11.25
CA TRP A 36 17.19 5.38 -10.86
C TRP A 36 17.03 5.23 -9.33
N ALA A 37 17.69 6.08 -8.54
CA ALA A 37 17.50 6.22 -7.10
C ALA A 37 16.76 7.52 -6.73
N GLY A 38 15.97 8.08 -7.66
CA GLY A 38 15.35 9.39 -7.50
C GLY A 38 14.49 9.55 -6.25
N ASN A 39 13.86 8.47 -5.77
CA ASN A 39 13.06 8.50 -4.53
C ASN A 39 13.89 8.79 -3.28
N ALA A 40 15.20 8.48 -3.27
CA ALA A 40 16.08 8.81 -2.15
C ALA A 40 16.21 10.34 -1.94
N ARG A 41 15.89 11.15 -2.96
CA ARG A 41 15.84 12.61 -2.86
C ARG A 41 14.71 13.11 -1.95
N LEU A 42 13.74 12.26 -1.61
CA LEU A 42 12.59 12.60 -0.78
C LEU A 42 12.83 12.43 0.74
N ILE A 43 13.98 11.90 1.15
CA ILE A 43 14.25 11.55 2.57
C ILE A 43 14.02 12.74 3.52
N ASN A 44 14.48 13.94 3.16
CA ASN A 44 14.31 15.14 4.00
C ASN A 44 13.12 16.01 3.59
N LEU A 45 12.24 15.53 2.72
CA LEU A 45 11.09 16.26 2.19
C LEU A 45 9.80 15.59 2.66
N SER A 46 9.50 15.73 3.95
CA SER A 46 8.39 15.03 4.64
C SER A 46 7.04 15.17 3.91
N GLY A 47 6.69 16.34 3.41
CA GLY A 47 5.43 16.55 2.66
C GLY A 47 5.37 15.80 1.32
N LYS A 48 6.47 15.73 0.56
CA LYS A 48 6.53 14.98 -0.70
C LYS A 48 6.60 13.48 -0.46
N LEU A 49 7.30 13.06 0.61
CA LEU A 49 7.35 11.67 1.02
C LEU A 49 5.97 11.19 1.47
N LEU A 50 5.25 11.99 2.24
CA LEU A 50 3.86 11.71 2.62
C LEU A 50 2.96 11.59 1.39
N GLY A 51 3.02 12.55 0.46
CA GLY A 51 2.26 12.50 -0.79
C GLY A 51 2.57 11.25 -1.62
N ALA A 52 3.83 10.82 -1.67
CA ALA A 52 4.21 9.57 -2.34
C ALA A 52 3.62 8.32 -1.66
N HIS A 53 3.59 8.26 -0.33
CA HIS A 53 2.98 7.15 0.41
C HIS A 53 1.45 7.13 0.25
N VAL A 54 0.79 8.29 0.30
CA VAL A 54 -0.65 8.41 0.10
C VAL A 54 -1.03 8.01 -1.33
N ALA A 55 -0.29 8.47 -2.34
CA ALA A 55 -0.50 8.06 -3.73
C ALA A 55 -0.30 6.54 -3.91
N HIS A 56 0.71 5.96 -3.26
CA HIS A 56 0.94 4.52 -3.30
C HIS A 56 -0.19 3.73 -2.63
N ALA A 57 -0.66 4.17 -1.46
CA ALA A 57 -1.84 3.59 -0.81
C ALA A 57 -3.09 3.69 -1.69
N GLY A 58 -3.29 4.84 -2.36
CA GLY A 58 -4.35 5.04 -3.33
C GLY A 58 -4.27 4.06 -4.52
N LEU A 59 -3.07 3.77 -5.02
CA LEU A 59 -2.87 2.75 -6.06
C LEU A 59 -3.23 1.34 -5.58
N ILE A 60 -2.91 0.99 -4.34
CA ILE A 60 -3.28 -0.31 -3.74
C ILE A 60 -4.80 -0.42 -3.66
N VAL A 61 -5.48 0.58 -3.10
CA VAL A 61 -6.96 0.59 -2.96
C VAL A 61 -7.65 0.62 -4.32
N PHE A 62 -7.12 1.39 -5.28
CA PHE A 62 -7.64 1.41 -6.64
C PHE A 62 -7.52 0.05 -7.32
N TRP A 63 -6.36 -0.61 -7.18
CA TRP A 63 -6.15 -1.95 -7.72
C TRP A 63 -7.09 -2.97 -7.07
N ASP A 64 -7.23 -2.94 -5.74
CA ASP A 64 -8.13 -3.83 -5.00
C ASP A 64 -9.58 -3.68 -5.48
N GLY A 65 -10.09 -2.44 -5.60
CA GLY A 65 -11.43 -2.19 -6.10
C GLY A 65 -11.63 -2.59 -7.57
N ALA A 66 -10.69 -2.24 -8.44
CA ALA A 66 -10.77 -2.54 -9.86
C ALA A 66 -10.70 -4.06 -10.14
N MET A 67 -9.79 -4.77 -9.45
CA MET A 67 -9.67 -6.21 -9.58
C MET A 67 -10.86 -6.95 -8.97
N ASN A 68 -11.43 -6.44 -7.88
CA ASN A 68 -12.62 -7.05 -7.30
C ASN A 68 -13.82 -6.94 -8.26
N LEU A 69 -14.01 -5.79 -8.91
CA LEU A 69 -15.02 -5.63 -9.96
C LEU A 69 -14.75 -6.52 -11.17
N PHE A 70 -13.48 -6.67 -11.55
CA PHE A 70 -13.08 -7.57 -12.62
C PHE A 70 -13.39 -9.03 -12.30
N ASP A 71 -13.05 -9.51 -11.10
CA ASP A 71 -13.35 -10.86 -10.61
C ASP A 71 -14.87 -11.10 -10.61
N VAL A 72 -15.67 -10.14 -10.14
CA VAL A 72 -17.15 -10.22 -10.17
C VAL A 72 -17.69 -10.29 -11.60
N ALA A 73 -17.15 -9.48 -12.51
CA ALA A 73 -17.64 -9.43 -13.89
C ALA A 73 -17.38 -10.73 -14.67
N HIS A 74 -16.36 -11.50 -14.29
CA HIS A 74 -15.99 -12.77 -14.94
C HIS A 74 -16.37 -14.01 -14.12
N PHE A 75 -17.06 -13.82 -12.99
CA PHE A 75 -17.47 -14.92 -12.12
C PHE A 75 -18.63 -15.71 -12.75
N ILE A 76 -18.41 -17.01 -12.93
CA ILE A 76 -19.38 -18.00 -13.37
C ILE A 76 -19.74 -18.86 -12.15
N PRO A 77 -20.92 -18.71 -11.53
CA PRO A 77 -21.28 -19.38 -10.28
C PRO A 77 -21.30 -20.91 -10.37
N GLU A 78 -21.48 -21.47 -11.56
CA GLU A 78 -21.57 -22.91 -11.79
C GLU A 78 -20.22 -23.63 -11.67
N ASN A 79 -19.11 -22.89 -11.78
CA ASN A 79 -17.76 -23.44 -11.70
C ASN A 79 -17.12 -23.14 -10.33
N PRO A 80 -16.26 -24.03 -9.80
CA PRO A 80 -15.51 -23.74 -8.58
C PRO A 80 -14.61 -22.51 -8.74
N MET A 81 -14.54 -21.65 -7.71
CA MET A 81 -13.78 -20.38 -7.78
C MET A 81 -12.29 -20.56 -8.08
N TYR A 82 -11.67 -21.65 -7.63
CA TYR A 82 -10.24 -21.90 -7.85
C TYR A 82 -9.89 -22.25 -9.31
N GLU A 83 -10.87 -22.62 -10.14
CA GLU A 83 -10.67 -22.94 -11.56
C GLU A 83 -10.79 -21.70 -12.47
N GLN A 84 -11.29 -20.59 -11.92
CA GLN A 84 -11.62 -19.38 -12.67
C GLN A 84 -10.53 -18.30 -12.58
N GLY A 85 -9.43 -18.56 -11.87
CA GLY A 85 -8.33 -17.59 -11.69
C GLY A 85 -8.67 -16.41 -10.77
N LEU A 86 -9.72 -16.55 -9.95
CA LEU A 86 -10.16 -15.51 -9.01
C LEU A 86 -9.25 -15.47 -7.80
N ILE A 87 -8.77 -14.29 -7.43
CA ILE A 87 -7.91 -14.12 -6.25
C ILE A 87 -8.55 -13.27 -5.17
N LEU A 88 -9.45 -12.32 -5.48
CA LEU A 88 -10.05 -11.45 -4.46
C LEU A 88 -11.38 -12.01 -3.94
N LEU A 89 -12.22 -12.55 -4.83
CA LEU A 89 -13.50 -13.15 -4.43
C LEU A 89 -13.38 -14.29 -3.40
N PRO A 90 -12.40 -15.21 -3.49
CA PRO A 90 -12.19 -16.21 -2.43
C PRO A 90 -11.88 -15.59 -1.07
N HIS A 91 -11.11 -14.50 -1.01
CA HIS A 91 -10.82 -13.81 0.26
C HIS A 91 -12.09 -13.16 0.84
N LEU A 92 -12.94 -12.58 0.00
CA LEU A 92 -14.24 -12.03 0.43
C LEU A 92 -15.22 -13.12 0.89
N ALA A 93 -15.21 -14.26 0.20
CA ALA A 93 -16.01 -15.43 0.56
C ALA A 93 -15.57 -16.01 1.91
N THR A 94 -14.27 -16.10 2.17
CA THR A 94 -13.73 -16.48 3.49
C THR A 94 -14.20 -15.53 4.58
N LEU A 95 -14.21 -14.22 4.30
CA LEU A 95 -14.65 -13.20 5.26
C LEU A 95 -16.17 -13.12 5.41
N GLY A 96 -16.97 -13.81 4.59
CA GLY A 96 -18.44 -13.87 4.68
C GLY A 96 -19.12 -12.50 4.56
N PHE A 97 -19.42 -12.05 3.34
CA PHE A 97 -20.38 -10.95 3.08
C PHE A 97 -20.05 -9.55 3.66
N GLY A 98 -18.82 -9.28 4.06
CA GLY A 98 -18.42 -7.99 4.66
C GLY A 98 -18.45 -6.78 3.71
N GLY A 99 -18.42 -6.99 2.40
CA GLY A 99 -18.33 -5.92 1.39
C GLY A 99 -19.63 -5.13 1.17
N ILE A 100 -20.79 -5.76 1.31
CA ILE A 100 -22.10 -5.11 1.03
C ILE A 100 -22.48 -4.09 2.12
N TYR A 101 -21.97 -4.25 3.34
CA TYR A 101 -22.20 -3.30 4.45
C TYR A 101 -21.38 -2.01 4.30
N HIS A 102 -20.15 -2.10 3.78
CA HIS A 102 -19.26 -0.95 3.66
C HIS A 102 -19.48 -0.10 2.39
N ALA A 103 -20.16 -0.63 1.36
CA ALA A 103 -20.49 0.12 0.14
C ALA A 103 -21.69 1.07 0.29
N LEU A 104 -22.48 0.97 1.37
CA LEU A 104 -23.78 1.66 1.48
C LEU A 104 -23.93 2.67 2.65
N LEU A 105 -23.04 2.68 3.66
CA LEU A 105 -23.32 3.35 4.96
C LEU A 105 -22.11 4.05 5.64
N GLY A 106 -21.26 4.79 4.91
CA GLY A 106 -20.12 5.53 5.50
C GLY A 106 -20.21 7.07 5.34
N PRO A 107 -20.06 7.89 6.40
CA PRO A 107 -20.09 9.36 6.31
C PRO A 107 -18.73 10.01 5.92
N GLU A 108 -18.79 11.21 5.31
CA GLU A 108 -17.80 11.66 4.29
C GLU A 108 -16.65 12.64 4.69
N THR A 109 -16.58 13.31 5.85
CA THR A 109 -15.49 14.33 6.02
C THR A 109 -15.06 14.63 7.45
N LEU A 110 -13.76 14.90 7.67
CA LEU A 110 -13.22 15.86 8.67
C LEU A 110 -11.78 16.33 8.29
N GLU A 111 -11.62 17.64 8.06
CA GLU A 111 -10.37 18.42 7.92
C GLU A 111 -10.25 19.37 9.17
N GLU A 112 -9.13 19.89 9.68
CA GLU A 112 -8.14 20.82 9.09
C GLU A 112 -6.93 21.05 10.07
N SER A 113 -5.74 21.36 9.54
CA SER A 113 -4.73 22.27 10.18
C SER A 113 -3.77 21.78 11.30
N PHE A 114 -3.15 20.59 11.25
CA PHE A 114 -2.30 20.11 12.36
C PHE A 114 -0.75 20.20 12.16
N PRO A 115 -0.02 20.93 13.03
CA PRO A 115 1.45 20.83 13.16
C PRO A 115 1.94 19.46 13.68
N PHE A 116 0.99 18.57 13.99
CA PHE A 116 1.20 17.18 14.37
C PHE A 116 1.88 16.33 13.28
N PHE A 117 1.75 16.67 12.00
CA PHE A 117 2.25 15.82 10.90
C PHE A 117 3.73 16.05 10.54
N GLY A 118 4.38 17.09 11.08
CA GLY A 118 5.81 17.32 10.89
C GLY A 118 6.68 16.40 11.75
N TYR A 119 7.75 15.82 11.19
CA TYR A 119 8.74 15.04 11.93
C TYR A 119 10.15 15.18 11.33
N VAL A 120 11.17 14.97 12.18
CA VAL A 120 12.58 14.86 11.80
C VAL A 120 13.05 13.45 12.18
N TRP A 121 13.75 12.74 11.30
CA TRP A 121 14.17 11.34 11.52
C TRP A 121 14.98 11.08 12.79
N LYS A 122 15.66 12.12 13.31
CA LYS A 122 16.44 12.03 14.56
C LYS A 122 15.59 12.15 15.83
N ASP A 123 14.34 12.58 15.71
CA ASP A 123 13.39 12.66 16.82
C ASP A 123 12.83 11.27 17.14
N ARG A 124 13.37 10.64 18.19
CA ARG A 124 12.97 9.29 18.60
C ARG A 124 11.54 9.23 19.14
N ASP A 125 11.11 10.26 19.86
CA ASP A 125 9.79 10.29 20.49
C ASP A 125 8.69 10.44 19.43
N LYS A 126 8.97 11.17 18.35
CA LYS A 126 8.04 11.27 17.22
C LYS A 126 7.95 9.95 16.43
N MET A 127 9.07 9.25 16.22
CA MET A 127 9.06 7.96 15.52
C MET A 127 8.28 6.89 16.28
N THR A 128 8.46 6.81 17.60
CA THR A 128 7.71 5.85 18.46
C THR A 128 6.23 6.23 18.57
N THR A 129 5.90 7.52 18.56
CA THR A 129 4.50 7.99 18.54
C THR A 129 3.81 7.60 17.23
N ILE A 130 4.45 7.84 16.08
CA ILE A 130 3.92 7.43 14.78
C ILE A 130 3.73 5.91 14.75
N LEU A 131 4.73 5.14 15.17
CA LEU A 131 4.63 3.69 15.26
C LEU A 131 3.48 3.24 16.17
N GLY A 132 3.34 3.86 17.35
CA GLY A 132 2.29 3.54 18.32
C GLY A 132 0.89 3.75 17.75
N ILE A 133 0.68 4.84 16.99
CA ILE A 133 -0.60 5.10 16.32
C ILE A 133 -0.90 4.01 15.28
N HIS A 134 0.08 3.64 14.45
CA HIS A 134 -0.11 2.56 13.47
C HIS A 134 -0.41 1.22 14.16
N LEU A 135 0.26 0.90 15.27
CA LEU A 135 0.00 -0.32 16.03
C LEU A 135 -1.41 -0.34 16.64
N ILE A 136 -1.91 0.80 17.11
CA ILE A 136 -3.29 0.91 17.60
C ILE A 136 -4.27 0.69 16.44
N LEU A 137 -4.04 1.32 15.28
CA LEU A 137 -4.90 1.13 14.10
C LEU A 137 -4.88 -0.31 13.59
N LEU A 138 -3.71 -0.96 13.56
CA LEU A 138 -3.58 -2.38 13.22
C LEU A 138 -4.29 -3.27 14.25
N GLY A 139 -4.19 -2.94 15.53
CA GLY A 139 -4.90 -3.63 16.61
C GLY A 139 -6.42 -3.51 16.47
N LEU A 140 -6.93 -2.32 16.13
CA LEU A 140 -8.34 -2.10 15.81
C LEU A 140 -8.76 -2.89 14.57
N GLY A 141 -7.93 -2.93 13.52
CA GLY A 141 -8.16 -3.74 12.32
C GLY A 141 -8.26 -5.25 12.63
N ALA A 142 -7.39 -5.77 13.49
CA ALA A 142 -7.46 -7.15 13.96
C ALA A 142 -8.74 -7.40 14.79
N PHE A 143 -9.15 -6.43 15.61
CA PHE A 143 -10.37 -6.53 16.39
C PHE A 143 -11.63 -6.53 15.51
N LEU A 144 -11.63 -5.83 14.38
CA LEU A 144 -12.73 -5.89 13.41
C LEU A 144 -12.94 -7.31 12.85
N LEU A 145 -11.87 -8.08 12.64
CA LEU A 145 -11.99 -9.49 12.25
C LEU A 145 -12.61 -10.35 13.36
N VAL A 146 -12.23 -10.11 14.62
CA VAL A 146 -12.84 -10.80 15.78
C VAL A 146 -14.33 -10.48 15.87
N LEU A 147 -14.70 -9.21 15.73
CA LEU A 147 -16.10 -8.80 15.71
C LEU A 147 -16.85 -9.46 14.56
N LYS A 148 -16.23 -9.55 13.37
CA LYS A 148 -16.82 -10.23 12.22
C LYS A 148 -17.15 -11.69 12.53
N ALA A 149 -16.20 -12.41 13.11
CA ALA A 149 -16.35 -13.81 13.48
C ALA A 149 -17.39 -14.03 14.59
N LEU A 150 -17.48 -13.15 15.58
CA LEU A 150 -18.34 -13.35 16.75
C LEU A 150 -19.77 -12.82 16.58
N TYR A 151 -19.93 -11.67 15.92
CA TYR A 151 -21.19 -10.91 15.96
C TYR A 151 -21.80 -10.65 14.58
N PHE A 152 -21.04 -10.77 13.49
CA PHE A 152 -21.51 -10.44 12.14
C PHE A 152 -21.49 -11.66 11.21
N GLY A 153 -22.20 -12.71 11.59
CA GLY A 153 -22.48 -13.85 10.71
C GLY A 153 -21.31 -14.81 10.47
N GLY A 154 -20.31 -14.82 11.36
CA GLY A 154 -19.27 -15.86 11.34
C GLY A 154 -18.17 -15.67 10.29
N VAL A 155 -17.35 -16.71 10.15
CA VAL A 155 -16.27 -16.86 9.17
C VAL A 155 -16.34 -18.30 8.70
N TYR A 156 -16.13 -18.54 7.41
CA TYR A 156 -16.20 -19.87 6.84
C TYR A 156 -15.25 -20.86 7.54
N ASP A 157 -15.80 -21.97 8.05
CA ASP A 157 -15.04 -23.03 8.71
C ASP A 157 -15.06 -24.32 7.88
N THR A 158 -13.90 -24.65 7.31
CA THR A 158 -13.69 -25.89 6.55
C THR A 158 -13.85 -27.16 7.38
N TRP A 159 -13.82 -27.05 8.72
CA TRP A 159 -13.92 -28.17 9.65
C TRP A 159 -15.30 -28.29 10.30
N ALA A 160 -16.21 -27.36 10.02
CA ALA A 160 -17.60 -27.48 10.44
C ALA A 160 -18.23 -28.73 9.81
N PRO A 161 -19.09 -29.47 10.53
CA PRO A 161 -19.79 -30.61 9.97
C PRO A 161 -20.63 -30.20 8.75
N GLY A 162 -20.18 -30.56 7.54
CA GLY A 162 -20.84 -30.18 6.29
C GLY A 162 -20.22 -28.98 5.55
N GLY A 163 -19.26 -28.27 6.14
CA GLY A 163 -18.59 -27.11 5.53
C GLY A 163 -19.51 -25.90 5.41
N GLU A 164 -19.63 -25.12 6.48
CA GLU A 164 -20.60 -24.02 6.59
C GLU A 164 -19.92 -22.71 7.06
N MET A 165 -20.68 -21.60 7.03
CA MET A 165 -20.26 -20.30 7.61
C MET A 165 -20.48 -20.26 9.12
#